data_AF-A0AAJ1QE32-F1
#
_entry.id   AF-A0AAJ1QE32-F1
#
_cell.length_a   1.000
_cell.length_b   1.000
_cell.length_c   1.000
_cell.angle_alpha   90.00
_cell.angle_beta   90.00
_cell.angle_gamma   90.00
#
_symmetry.space_group_name_H-M   'P 1'
#
loop_
_entity.id
_entity.type
_entity.pdbx_description
1 polymer ?
#
loop_
_entity_poly.entity_id
_entity_poly.type
_entity_poly.pdbx_seq_one_letter_code
_entity_poly.pdbx_strand_id
1 'polypeptide(L)'
;MTAPSGLIVRDKPNGKRIGKIPYGSSVKVENKLAPYSVVDNGKNIEGNWVKIAGNNFQVLVDDDLTFPIDTNKYYAFDGFLTSKEEFIHQNEKIIAKFPALKDYYLATSFDVFAIKGDFFGDTIEDDLFRMIDSKGNVRIMILNHQKNGSQIYGLGGTKDPFEIEDYSLPILYKVPKGTPLWSNYEEDFRAFKDVPKNEIVKLNYDAFYIHESEACGGGFIFWKDNKWNWLQQE
;
A
#
# COMPACT_ATOMS: atom_id res chain seq x y z
N MET A 1 14.89 -5.94 2.41
CA MET A 1 14.21 -6.30 1.14
C MET A 1 12.93 -5.48 1.05
N THR A 2 12.37 -5.33 -0.13
CA THR A 2 11.04 -4.75 -0.34
C THR A 2 10.12 -5.82 -0.92
N ALA A 3 8.83 -5.75 -0.61
CA ALA A 3 7.79 -6.57 -1.23
C ALA A 3 7.02 -5.74 -2.28
N PRO A 4 7.44 -5.71 -3.56
CA PRO A 4 6.77 -4.94 -4.60
C PRO A 4 5.29 -5.25 -4.62
N SER A 5 4.86 -6.49 -4.86
CA SER A 5 3.44 -6.86 -4.95
C SER A 5 2.72 -7.11 -3.60
N GLY A 6 3.37 -6.75 -2.49
CA GLY A 6 3.09 -7.25 -1.15
C GLY A 6 3.52 -8.72 -1.01
N LEU A 7 3.37 -9.28 0.19
CA LEU A 7 3.93 -10.60 0.48
C LEU A 7 2.98 -11.46 1.32
N ILE A 8 2.64 -12.65 0.83
CA ILE A 8 1.85 -13.61 1.61
C ILE A 8 2.71 -14.17 2.73
N VAL A 9 2.17 -14.14 3.95
CA VAL A 9 2.80 -14.69 5.16
C VAL A 9 2.10 -15.99 5.55
N ARG A 10 2.88 -17.00 5.96
CA ARG A 10 2.42 -18.32 6.38
C ARG A 10 3.05 -18.73 7.70
N ASP A 11 2.40 -19.66 8.40
CA ASP A 11 2.83 -20.23 9.70
C ASP A 11 4.04 -21.17 9.60
N LYS A 12 4.29 -21.71 8.41
CA LYS A 12 5.47 -22.50 8.04
C LYS A 12 5.60 -22.54 6.51
N PRO A 13 6.74 -23.00 5.97
CA PRO A 13 6.86 -23.31 4.54
C PRO A 13 5.70 -24.19 4.06
N ASN A 14 5.00 -23.77 2.99
CA ASN A 14 3.80 -24.43 2.46
C ASN A 14 2.64 -24.60 3.47
N GLY A 15 2.63 -23.85 4.58
CA GLY A 15 1.64 -23.94 5.65
C GLY A 15 0.38 -23.12 5.43
N LYS A 16 -0.40 -22.90 6.50
CA LYS A 16 -1.61 -22.05 6.46
C LYS A 16 -1.18 -20.61 6.21
N ARG A 17 -1.94 -19.89 5.39
CA ARG A 17 -1.82 -18.43 5.27
C ARG A 17 -2.21 -17.78 6.60
N ILE A 18 -1.37 -16.87 7.06
CA ILE A 18 -1.58 -16.02 8.24
C ILE A 18 -2.12 -14.65 7.81
N GLY A 19 -1.68 -14.16 6.66
CA GLY A 19 -2.04 -12.83 6.22
C GLY A 19 -1.13 -12.35 5.11
N LYS A 20 -1.03 -11.04 4.98
CA LYS A 20 -0.26 -10.39 3.92
C LYS A 20 0.46 -9.14 4.45
N ILE A 21 1.73 -8.99 4.06
CA ILE A 21 2.45 -7.72 4.14
C ILE A 21 1.99 -6.83 2.98
N PRO A 22 1.61 -5.57 3.23
CA PRO A 22 1.18 -4.64 2.19
C PRO A 22 2.19 -4.43 1.06
N TYR A 23 1.67 -3.90 -0.05
CA TYR A 23 2.45 -3.53 -1.22
C TYR A 23 3.51 -2.48 -0.85
N GLY A 24 4.74 -2.65 -1.34
CA GLY A 24 5.83 -1.70 -1.17
C GLY A 24 6.50 -1.70 0.20
N SER A 25 6.04 -2.50 1.17
CA SER A 25 6.60 -2.52 2.53
C SER A 25 8.01 -3.13 2.58
N SER A 26 8.81 -2.65 3.53
CA SER A 26 10.11 -3.26 3.85
C SER A 26 9.91 -4.59 4.58
N VAL A 27 10.73 -5.57 4.19
CA VAL A 27 10.74 -6.90 4.77
C VAL A 27 12.16 -7.22 5.24
N LYS A 28 12.26 -7.54 6.53
CA LYS A 28 13.50 -8.04 7.14
C LYS A 28 13.49 -9.57 7.10
N VAL A 29 14.35 -10.13 6.24
CA VAL A 29 14.59 -11.58 6.17
C VAL A 29 15.59 -11.95 7.25
N GLU A 30 15.22 -12.90 8.12
CA GLU A 30 16.09 -13.40 9.18
C GLU A 30 16.92 -14.59 8.70
N ASN A 31 16.26 -15.57 8.06
CA ASN A 31 16.89 -16.81 7.64
C ASN A 31 16.35 -17.27 6.30
N LYS A 32 17.25 -17.80 5.47
CA LYS A 32 16.91 -18.47 4.22
C LYS A 32 16.80 -19.97 4.44
N LEU A 33 15.75 -20.58 3.92
CA LEU A 33 15.41 -21.99 4.09
C LEU A 33 15.47 -22.71 2.73
N ALA A 34 14.71 -23.79 2.60
CA ALA A 34 14.71 -24.62 1.40
C ALA A 34 14.35 -23.82 0.13
N PRO A 35 15.04 -24.10 -0.99
CA PRO A 35 14.65 -23.62 -2.31
C PRO A 35 13.20 -24.02 -2.63
N TYR A 36 12.52 -23.14 -3.34
CA TYR A 36 11.15 -23.34 -3.75
C TYR A 36 10.90 -22.61 -5.06
N SER A 37 9.90 -23.06 -5.81
CA SER A 37 9.44 -22.37 -7.01
C SER A 37 7.92 -22.42 -7.09
N VAL A 38 7.35 -21.39 -7.72
CA VAL A 38 5.92 -21.27 -7.96
C VAL A 38 5.68 -20.85 -9.40
N VAL A 39 4.55 -21.27 -9.95
CA VAL A 39 4.06 -20.73 -11.22
C VAL A 39 3.06 -19.63 -10.90
N ASP A 40 3.41 -18.39 -11.24
CA ASP A 40 2.54 -17.23 -11.11
C ASP A 40 2.29 -16.64 -12.50
N ASN A 41 1.02 -16.50 -12.90
CA ASN A 41 0.62 -16.00 -14.22
C ASN A 41 1.36 -16.70 -15.39
N GLY A 42 1.57 -18.02 -15.28
CA GLY A 42 2.25 -18.83 -16.29
C GLY A 42 3.78 -18.71 -16.30
N LYS A 43 4.37 -17.92 -15.41
CA LYS A 43 5.83 -17.77 -15.26
C LYS A 43 6.34 -18.55 -14.06
N ASN A 44 7.42 -19.28 -14.25
CA ASN A 44 8.13 -19.91 -13.14
C ASN A 44 8.92 -18.84 -12.37
N ILE A 45 8.66 -18.72 -11.07
CA ILE A 45 9.35 -17.83 -10.15
C ILE A 45 10.11 -18.70 -9.16
N GLU A 46 11.43 -18.57 -9.19
CA GLU A 46 12.34 -19.30 -8.32
C GLU A 46 12.72 -18.46 -7.10
N GLY A 47 12.95 -19.14 -5.98
CA GLY A 47 13.29 -18.50 -4.73
C GLY A 47 13.47 -19.53 -3.63
N ASN A 48 13.24 -19.11 -2.41
CA ASN A 48 13.41 -19.88 -1.20
C ASN A 48 12.30 -19.51 -0.23
N TRP A 49 11.93 -20.46 0.62
CA TRP A 49 11.24 -20.09 1.84
C TRP A 49 12.18 -19.28 2.72
N VAL A 50 11.67 -18.23 3.34
CA VAL A 50 12.41 -17.40 4.28
C VAL A 50 11.61 -17.22 5.55
N LYS A 51 12.32 -17.17 6.69
CA LYS A 51 11.76 -16.63 7.92
C LYS A 51 11.92 -15.11 7.89
N ILE A 52 10.86 -14.39 8.19
CA ILE A 52 10.87 -12.92 8.27
C ILE A 52 10.72 -12.48 9.72
N ALA A 53 11.25 -11.29 10.05
CA ALA A 53 11.13 -10.74 11.39
C ALA A 53 9.66 -10.46 11.71
N GLY A 54 9.19 -11.01 12.83
CA GLY A 54 7.82 -10.79 13.30
C GLY A 54 7.67 -9.42 13.92
N ASN A 55 7.14 -8.45 13.16
CA ASN A 55 6.63 -7.20 13.72
C ASN A 55 5.12 -7.13 13.42
N ASN A 56 4.31 -7.10 14.48
CA ASN A 56 2.84 -7.17 14.42
C ASN A 56 2.19 -6.09 13.52
N PHE A 57 2.86 -4.95 13.33
CA PHE A 57 2.32 -3.81 12.60
C PHE A 57 2.44 -3.91 11.08
N GLN A 58 3.19 -4.88 10.55
CA GLN A 58 3.43 -5.00 9.10
C GLN A 58 2.56 -6.07 8.41
N VAL A 59 1.90 -6.94 9.16
CA VAL A 59 1.10 -8.04 8.58
C VAL A 59 -0.38 -7.75 8.80
N LEU A 60 -1.11 -7.56 7.71
CA LEU A 60 -2.57 -7.58 7.71
C LEU A 60 -3.00 -9.04 7.88
N VAL A 61 -3.41 -9.39 9.10
CA VAL A 61 -3.85 -10.73 9.48
C VAL A 61 -5.22 -11.02 8.88
N ASP A 62 -5.44 -12.24 8.39
CA ASP A 62 -6.75 -12.65 7.87
C ASP A 62 -7.77 -12.83 9.01
N ASP A 63 -9.01 -12.39 8.80
CA ASP A 63 -10.08 -12.34 9.82
C ASP A 63 -10.46 -13.71 10.43
N ASP A 64 -10.12 -14.82 9.77
CA ASP A 64 -10.46 -16.18 10.18
C ASP A 64 -9.47 -16.79 11.20
N LEU A 65 -8.49 -16.02 11.66
CA LEU A 65 -7.44 -16.49 12.57
C LEU A 65 -7.76 -16.20 14.03
N THR A 66 -7.72 -17.25 14.84
CA THR A 66 -7.83 -17.16 16.31
C THR A 66 -6.51 -16.66 16.90
N PHE A 67 -6.58 -15.57 17.66
CA PHE A 67 -5.46 -15.04 18.43
C PHE A 67 -5.11 -15.94 19.64
N PRO A 68 -3.84 -15.98 20.07
CA PRO A 68 -2.69 -15.21 19.57
C PRO A 68 -1.95 -15.91 18.42
N ILE A 69 -1.50 -15.11 17.45
CA ILE A 69 -0.63 -15.57 16.37
C ILE A 69 0.82 -15.56 16.86
N ASP A 70 1.53 -16.68 16.70
CA ASP A 70 2.95 -16.78 17.03
C ASP A 70 3.78 -16.06 15.96
N THR A 71 4.19 -14.82 16.26
CA THR A 71 4.98 -13.97 15.37
C THR A 71 6.37 -14.53 15.07
N ASN A 72 6.86 -15.49 15.87
CA ASN A 72 8.09 -16.21 15.57
C ASN A 72 7.94 -17.17 14.38
N LYS A 73 6.70 -17.37 13.90
CA LYS A 73 6.36 -18.27 12.80
C LYS A 73 5.92 -17.52 11.55
N TYR A 74 6.58 -16.42 11.22
CA TYR A 74 6.32 -15.72 9.97
C TYR A 74 7.27 -16.20 8.87
N TYR A 75 6.71 -16.90 7.90
CA TYR A 75 7.42 -17.41 6.74
C TYR A 75 6.81 -16.84 5.45
N ALA A 76 7.68 -16.53 4.50
CA ALA A 76 7.29 -16.03 3.19
C ALA A 76 8.18 -16.64 2.09
N PHE A 77 7.77 -16.46 0.84
CA PHE A 77 8.57 -16.87 -0.32
C PHE A 77 9.32 -15.66 -0.88
N ASP A 78 10.66 -15.72 -0.88
CA ASP A 78 11.50 -14.58 -1.25
C ASP A 78 11.56 -14.29 -2.76
N GLY A 79 11.03 -15.18 -3.61
CA GLY A 79 10.96 -14.96 -5.06
C GLY A 79 10.10 -13.76 -5.47
N PHE A 80 9.29 -13.22 -4.56
CA PHE A 80 8.52 -11.98 -4.73
C PHE A 80 9.16 -10.76 -4.04
N LEU A 81 10.36 -10.89 -3.48
CA LEU A 81 11.09 -9.80 -2.85
C LEU A 81 12.15 -9.24 -3.79
N THR A 82 12.47 -7.96 -3.62
CA THR A 82 13.59 -7.30 -4.30
C THR A 82 14.44 -6.50 -3.30
N SER A 83 15.63 -6.05 -3.71
CA SER A 83 16.41 -5.12 -2.89
C SER A 83 15.74 -3.74 -2.87
N LYS A 84 15.98 -2.96 -1.82
CA LYS A 84 15.40 -1.61 -1.73
C LYS A 84 15.93 -0.72 -2.86
N GLU A 85 17.21 -0.86 -3.18
CA GLU A 85 17.89 -0.11 -4.25
C GLU A 85 17.29 -0.42 -5.63
N GLU A 86 17.04 -1.70 -5.93
CA GLU A 86 16.42 -2.09 -7.19
C GLU A 86 14.96 -1.60 -7.27
N PHE A 87 14.23 -1.67 -6.15
CA PHE A 87 12.87 -1.11 -6.10
C PHE A 87 12.85 0.40 -6.34
N ILE A 88 13.78 1.15 -5.76
CA ILE A 88 13.92 2.60 -6.00
C ILE A 88 14.20 2.85 -7.49
N HIS A 89 15.22 2.19 -8.04
CA HIS A 89 15.63 2.37 -9.44
C HIS A 89 14.49 2.04 -10.43
N GLN A 90 13.73 0.97 -10.19
CA GLN A 90 12.59 0.61 -11.02
C GLN A 90 11.51 1.70 -11.03
N ASN A 91 11.19 2.27 -9.86
CA ASN A 91 10.19 3.33 -9.75
C ASN A 91 10.70 4.66 -10.31
N GLU A 92 11.97 5.01 -10.12
CA GLU A 92 12.58 6.20 -10.74
C GLU A 92 12.55 6.14 -12.26
N LYS A 93 12.76 4.95 -12.86
CA LYS A 93 12.60 4.74 -14.30
C LYS A 93 11.16 4.97 -14.80
N ILE A 94 10.16 4.70 -13.96
CA ILE A 94 8.76 4.99 -14.29
C ILE A 94 8.56 6.51 -14.25
N ILE A 95 8.94 7.15 -13.14
CA ILE A 95 8.80 8.59 -12.91
C ILE A 95 9.51 9.42 -13.99
N ALA A 96 10.72 9.02 -14.41
CA ALA A 96 11.51 9.74 -15.41
C ALA A 96 10.81 9.88 -16.79
N LYS A 97 9.78 9.08 -17.07
CA LYS A 97 8.96 9.22 -18.29
C LYS A 97 8.00 10.41 -18.23
N PHE A 98 7.88 11.07 -17.08
CA PHE A 98 6.93 12.14 -16.81
C PHE A 98 7.66 13.45 -16.49
N PRO A 99 7.87 14.34 -17.48
CA PRO A 99 8.61 15.59 -17.27
C PRO A 99 8.01 16.51 -16.19
N ALA A 100 6.72 16.40 -15.91
CA ALA A 100 6.05 17.15 -14.84
C ALA A 100 6.55 16.80 -13.43
N LEU A 101 7.21 15.64 -13.27
CA LEU A 101 7.74 15.15 -12.00
C LEU A 101 9.27 15.30 -11.88
N LYS A 102 9.92 16.00 -12.81
CA LYS A 102 11.39 16.14 -12.86
C LYS A 102 12.01 16.75 -11.59
N ASP A 103 11.26 17.58 -10.88
CA ASP A 103 11.70 18.29 -9.67
C ASP A 103 11.23 17.60 -8.38
N TYR A 104 10.71 16.38 -8.51
CA TYR A 104 10.28 15.52 -7.40
C TYR A 104 11.20 14.31 -7.27
N TYR A 105 11.35 13.80 -6.06
CA TYR A 105 12.11 12.59 -5.79
C TYR A 105 11.37 11.67 -4.85
N LEU A 106 11.64 10.36 -4.90
CA LEU A 106 10.97 9.38 -4.05
C LEU A 106 11.28 9.62 -2.56
N ALA A 107 10.25 9.57 -1.72
CA ALA A 107 10.37 9.72 -0.27
C ALA A 107 10.87 8.43 0.39
N THR A 108 12.10 8.01 0.07
CA THR A 108 12.64 6.68 0.41
C THR A 108 12.93 6.46 1.90
N SER A 109 12.79 7.49 2.74
CA SER A 109 12.83 7.38 4.21
C SER A 109 11.60 6.68 4.79
N PHE A 110 10.46 6.72 4.09
CA PHE A 110 9.24 6.04 4.51
C PHE A 110 9.30 4.53 4.20
N ASP A 111 8.57 3.73 4.97
CA ASP A 111 8.50 2.27 4.76
C ASP A 111 7.89 1.91 3.40
N VAL A 112 6.79 2.58 3.03
CA VAL A 112 6.04 2.32 1.79
C VAL A 112 5.99 3.57 0.93
N PHE A 113 6.92 3.79 0.01
CA PHE A 113 6.92 5.04 -0.80
C PHE A 113 6.39 4.85 -2.23
N ALA A 114 6.06 3.63 -2.63
CA ALA A 114 5.50 3.32 -3.94
C ALA A 114 4.53 2.15 -3.83
N ILE A 115 3.31 2.31 -4.36
CA ILE A 115 2.32 1.24 -4.46
C ILE A 115 1.66 1.17 -5.84
N LYS A 116 1.17 -0.02 -6.22
CA LYS A 116 0.39 -0.23 -7.44
C LYS A 116 -1.02 -0.74 -7.18
N GLY A 117 -1.99 -0.23 -7.91
CA GLY A 117 -3.40 -0.61 -7.81
C GLY A 117 -4.24 0.00 -8.92
N ASP A 118 -5.46 -0.50 -9.11
CA ASP A 118 -6.45 0.17 -9.97
C ASP A 118 -7.15 1.23 -9.11
N PHE A 119 -6.73 2.49 -9.19
CA PHE A 119 -7.27 3.55 -8.31
C PHE A 119 -8.41 4.34 -8.94
N PHE A 120 -8.71 4.12 -10.23
CA PHE A 120 -9.71 4.86 -10.99
C PHE A 120 -10.86 4.01 -11.54
N GLY A 121 -10.81 2.69 -11.38
CA GLY A 121 -11.88 1.77 -11.76
C GLY A 121 -11.93 1.41 -13.24
N ASP A 122 -10.81 1.59 -13.96
CA ASP A 122 -10.71 1.27 -15.37
C ASP A 122 -10.02 -0.06 -15.65
N THR A 123 -9.73 -0.83 -14.59
CA THR A 123 -9.04 -2.14 -14.60
C THR A 123 -7.58 -2.10 -15.02
N ILE A 124 -7.02 -0.90 -15.20
CA ILE A 124 -5.59 -0.73 -15.50
C ILE A 124 -4.86 -0.47 -14.18
N GLU A 125 -3.67 -1.07 -14.06
CA GLU A 125 -2.84 -0.86 -12.88
C GLU A 125 -2.14 0.50 -12.97
N ASP A 126 -2.34 1.31 -11.95
CA ASP A 126 -1.76 2.63 -11.76
C ASP A 126 -0.57 2.58 -10.79
N ASP A 127 0.22 3.66 -10.80
CA ASP A 127 1.29 3.89 -9.83
C ASP A 127 0.90 5.00 -8.85
N LEU A 128 1.14 4.78 -7.55
CA LEU A 128 1.05 5.81 -6.52
C LEU A 128 2.39 5.92 -5.81
N PHE A 129 2.92 7.14 -5.74
CA PHE A 129 4.20 7.46 -5.13
C PHE A 129 4.06 8.46 -3.98
N ARG A 130 4.78 8.23 -2.89
CA ARG A 130 5.19 9.31 -1.98
C ARG A 130 6.43 9.97 -2.55
N MET A 131 6.30 11.25 -2.85
CA MET A 131 7.39 12.05 -3.43
C MET A 131 7.62 13.30 -2.60
N ILE A 132 8.85 13.80 -2.60
CA ILE A 132 9.20 15.06 -1.96
C ILE A 132 9.33 16.13 -3.05
N ASP A 133 8.68 17.27 -2.83
CA ASP A 133 8.74 18.42 -3.73
C ASP A 133 10.02 19.25 -3.53
N SER A 134 10.22 20.26 -4.38
CA SER A 134 11.39 21.14 -4.32
C SER A 134 11.50 22.01 -3.05
N LYS A 135 10.42 22.09 -2.26
CA LYS A 135 10.39 22.78 -0.96
C LYS A 135 10.58 21.81 0.21
N GLY A 136 10.69 20.52 -0.05
CA GLY A 136 10.86 19.49 0.98
C GLY A 136 9.56 18.90 1.52
N ASN A 137 8.39 19.28 0.98
CA ASN A 137 7.12 18.73 1.46
C ASN A 137 6.81 17.38 0.82
N VAL A 138 6.15 16.49 1.56
CA VAL A 138 5.68 15.22 1.01
C VAL A 138 4.37 15.39 0.25
N ARG A 139 4.29 14.74 -0.91
CA ARG A 139 3.15 14.69 -1.83
C ARG A 139 2.80 13.25 -2.13
N ILE A 140 1.52 13.01 -2.40
CA ILE A 140 1.07 11.78 -3.05
C ILE A 140 0.90 12.06 -4.53
N MET A 141 1.63 11.33 -5.37
CA MET A 141 1.55 11.45 -6.83
C MET A 141 1.00 10.14 -7.40
N ILE A 142 -0.13 10.22 -8.09
CA ILE A 142 -0.77 9.08 -8.74
C ILE A 142 -0.62 9.23 -10.26
N LEU A 143 0.01 8.25 -10.90
CA LEU A 143 0.06 8.10 -12.35
C LEU A 143 -1.08 7.19 -12.77
N ASN A 144 -2.15 7.80 -13.27
CA ASN A 144 -3.27 7.08 -13.86
C ASN A 144 -2.87 6.57 -15.25
N HIS A 145 -2.74 5.26 -15.42
CA HIS A 145 -2.35 4.65 -16.68
C HIS A 145 -3.58 4.33 -17.54
N GLN A 146 -3.98 5.24 -18.43
CA GLN A 146 -5.12 4.99 -19.33
C GLN A 146 -4.67 4.45 -20.68
N LYS A 147 -5.58 3.79 -21.42
CA LYS A 147 -5.32 3.28 -22.79
C LYS A 147 -4.82 4.35 -23.76
N ASN A 148 -5.25 5.60 -23.57
CA ASN A 148 -4.96 6.72 -24.48
C ASN A 148 -3.85 7.64 -23.96
N GLY A 149 -3.09 7.21 -22.95
CA GLY A 149 -2.03 8.00 -22.33
C GLY A 149 -2.25 8.15 -20.83
N SER A 150 -1.18 8.46 -20.10
CA SER A 150 -1.23 8.57 -18.65
C SER A 150 -1.52 9.98 -18.19
N GLN A 151 -2.27 10.10 -17.09
CA GLN A 151 -2.56 11.36 -16.40
C GLN A 151 -1.86 11.37 -15.03
N ILE A 152 -1.55 12.56 -14.51
CA ILE A 152 -0.91 12.74 -13.21
C ILE A 152 -1.89 13.44 -12.29
N TYR A 153 -2.11 12.87 -11.12
CA TYR A 153 -2.87 13.46 -10.03
C TYR A 153 -1.94 13.67 -8.84
N GLY A 154 -2.02 14.83 -8.20
CA GLY A 154 -1.23 15.16 -7.02
C GLY A 154 -2.14 15.50 -5.85
N LEU A 155 -1.81 14.95 -4.68
CA LEU A 155 -2.31 15.40 -3.39
C LEU A 155 -1.17 16.07 -2.62
N GLY A 156 -1.53 17.10 -1.87
CA GLY A 156 -0.62 17.97 -1.13
C GLY A 156 -0.48 19.34 -1.77
N GLY A 157 -0.30 20.35 -0.92
CA GLY A 157 -0.11 21.73 -1.32
C GLY A 157 -1.41 22.51 -1.47
N THR A 158 -1.30 23.78 -1.88
CA THR A 158 -2.43 24.72 -2.04
C THR A 158 -3.61 24.28 -2.93
N LYS A 159 -3.48 23.20 -3.71
CA LYS A 159 -4.53 22.67 -4.58
C LYS A 159 -5.09 21.32 -4.09
N ASP A 160 -4.66 20.89 -2.91
CA ASP A 160 -5.14 19.66 -2.29
C ASP A 160 -6.65 19.77 -1.98
N PRO A 161 -7.47 18.77 -2.36
CA PRO A 161 -8.91 18.81 -2.13
C PRO A 161 -9.31 18.64 -0.66
N PHE A 162 -8.37 18.28 0.21
CA PHE A 162 -8.57 18.06 1.64
C PHE A 162 -7.81 19.10 2.48
N GLU A 163 -7.27 20.15 1.85
CA GLU A 163 -6.53 21.24 2.49
C GLU A 163 -5.26 20.77 3.23
N ILE A 164 -4.68 19.65 2.81
CA ILE A 164 -3.44 19.12 3.40
C ILE A 164 -2.23 19.68 2.67
N GLU A 165 -1.41 20.46 3.37
CA GLU A 165 -0.19 21.02 2.80
C GLU A 165 0.97 20.02 2.77
N ASP A 166 0.99 18.96 3.59
CA ASP A 166 2.08 17.97 3.61
C ASP A 166 1.56 16.58 4.03
N TYR A 167 1.87 15.56 3.23
CA TYR A 167 1.45 14.16 3.43
C TYR A 167 2.53 13.30 4.13
N SER A 168 3.33 13.88 5.03
CA SER A 168 4.37 13.20 5.82
C SER A 168 3.82 12.20 6.86
N LEU A 169 2.69 11.56 6.58
CA LEU A 169 2.09 10.53 7.41
C LEU A 169 2.87 9.21 7.27
N PRO A 170 3.19 8.51 8.37
CA PRO A 170 4.03 7.31 8.34
C PRO A 170 3.38 6.14 7.62
N ILE A 171 2.08 5.91 7.84
CA ILE A 171 1.36 4.75 7.32
C ILE A 171 0.84 5.05 5.92
N LEU A 172 1.16 4.17 4.97
CA LEU A 172 0.54 4.13 3.63
C LEU A 172 0.38 2.68 3.21
N TYR A 173 -0.80 2.28 2.75
CA TYR A 173 -0.98 1.01 2.07
C TYR A 173 -2.14 1.03 1.09
N LYS A 174 -2.12 0.09 0.13
CA LYS A 174 -3.24 -0.14 -0.76
C LYS A 174 -4.38 -0.86 -0.06
N VAL A 175 -5.59 -0.34 -0.24
CA VAL A 175 -6.83 -0.96 0.23
C VAL A 175 -7.49 -1.69 -0.95
N PRO A 176 -7.62 -3.03 -0.89
CA PRO A 176 -8.15 -3.80 -2.02
C PRO A 176 -9.61 -3.46 -2.33
N LYS A 177 -9.99 -3.56 -3.61
CA LYS A 177 -11.39 -3.53 -4.02
C LYS A 177 -12.27 -4.48 -3.22
N GLY A 178 -13.52 -4.08 -2.99
CA GLY A 178 -14.51 -4.81 -2.20
C GLY A 178 -14.38 -4.62 -0.68
N THR A 179 -13.29 -4.04 -0.19
CA THR A 179 -13.13 -3.69 1.23
C THR A 179 -14.19 -2.66 1.62
N PRO A 180 -14.99 -2.89 2.67
CA PRO A 180 -15.88 -1.86 3.21
C PRO A 180 -15.06 -0.68 3.73
N LEU A 181 -15.34 0.52 3.23
CA LEU A 181 -14.77 1.77 3.71
C LEU A 181 -15.86 2.56 4.43
N TRP A 182 -15.52 3.16 5.56
CA TRP A 182 -16.42 4.03 6.31
C TRP A 182 -15.59 5.08 7.02
N SER A 183 -16.24 6.10 7.57
CA SER A 183 -15.58 7.00 8.51
C SER A 183 -15.86 6.54 9.94
N ASN A 184 -14.80 6.22 10.70
CA ASN A 184 -14.96 5.75 12.08
C ASN A 184 -15.13 6.92 13.07
N TYR A 185 -15.15 8.16 12.59
CA TYR A 185 -15.19 9.36 13.41
C TYR A 185 -15.90 10.50 12.68
N GLU A 186 -16.89 11.11 13.32
CA GLU A 186 -17.53 12.35 12.85
C GLU A 186 -17.58 13.35 14.01
N GLU A 187 -18.43 13.06 15.00
CA GLU A 187 -18.48 13.78 16.29
C GLU A 187 -17.92 12.94 17.43
N ASP A 188 -18.01 11.61 17.31
CA ASP A 188 -17.49 10.62 18.25
C ASP A 188 -17.08 9.36 17.46
N PHE A 189 -16.33 8.47 18.10
CA PHE A 189 -15.93 7.19 17.54
C PHE A 189 -17.15 6.31 17.23
N ARG A 190 -17.16 5.72 16.04
CA ARG A 190 -18.19 4.80 15.56
C ARG A 190 -17.56 3.48 15.15
N ALA A 191 -17.91 2.41 15.85
CA ALA A 191 -17.53 1.07 15.41
C ALA A 191 -18.28 0.69 14.13
N PHE A 192 -17.68 -0.14 13.28
CA PHE A 192 -18.24 -0.54 11.98
C PHE A 192 -19.71 -1.00 12.04
N LYS A 193 -20.08 -1.76 13.08
CA LYS A 193 -21.46 -2.27 13.27
C LYS A 193 -22.51 -1.17 13.50
N ASP A 194 -22.07 0.00 13.95
CA ASP A 194 -22.91 1.14 14.31
C ASP A 194 -23.02 2.14 13.14
N VAL A 195 -22.24 1.95 12.07
CA VAL A 195 -22.28 2.77 10.87
C VAL A 195 -23.46 2.38 9.98
N PRO A 196 -24.34 3.33 9.61
CA PRO A 196 -25.43 3.07 8.68
C PRO A 196 -24.94 2.50 7.34
N LYS A 197 -25.63 1.49 6.81
CA LYS A 197 -25.20 0.79 5.58
C LYS A 197 -25.06 1.70 4.37
N ASN A 198 -25.81 2.80 4.31
CA ASN A 198 -25.76 3.81 3.25
C ASN A 198 -24.51 4.71 3.32
N GLU A 199 -23.81 4.73 4.45
CA GLU A 199 -22.54 5.46 4.62
C GLU A 199 -21.32 4.59 4.30
N ILE A 200 -21.50 3.26 4.26
CA ILE A 200 -20.43 2.32 3.92
C ILE A 200 -20.19 2.35 2.40
N VAL A 201 -18.98 2.73 2.00
CA VAL A 201 -18.52 2.71 0.62
C VAL A 201 -17.89 1.36 0.30
N LYS A 202 -18.29 0.74 -0.81
CA LYS A 202 -17.65 -0.44 -1.38
C LYS A 202 -17.29 -0.18 -2.83
N LEU A 203 -16.01 -0.20 -3.13
CA LEU A 203 -15.48 0.07 -4.47
C LEU A 203 -15.22 -1.23 -5.21
N ASN A 204 -15.42 -1.23 -6.54
CA ASN A 204 -15.02 -2.31 -7.43
C ASN A 204 -13.55 -2.17 -7.92
N TYR A 205 -12.83 -1.20 -7.37
CA TYR A 205 -11.42 -0.86 -7.60
C TYR A 205 -10.72 -0.53 -6.28
N ASP A 206 -9.41 -0.39 -6.32
CA ASP A 206 -8.57 -0.20 -5.16
C ASP A 206 -8.67 1.25 -4.63
N ALA A 207 -8.53 1.40 -3.32
CA ALA A 207 -8.31 2.67 -2.63
C ALA A 207 -6.91 2.66 -2.00
N PHE A 208 -6.54 3.73 -1.31
CA PHE A 208 -5.37 3.70 -0.43
C PHE A 208 -5.69 4.31 0.93
N TYR A 209 -4.94 3.88 1.92
CA TYR A 209 -5.07 4.32 3.29
C TYR A 209 -3.82 5.09 3.68
N ILE A 210 -3.99 6.22 4.35
CA ILE A 210 -2.90 6.99 4.91
C ILE A 210 -3.24 7.41 6.34
N HIS A 211 -2.29 7.34 7.29
CA HIS A 211 -2.58 7.64 8.70
C HIS A 211 -1.32 7.95 9.53
N GLU A 212 -1.51 8.71 10.61
CA GLU A 212 -0.52 8.91 11.66
C GLU A 212 -0.29 7.66 12.51
N SER A 213 0.94 7.36 12.93
CA SER A 213 1.18 6.12 13.69
C SER A 213 0.69 6.19 15.14
N GLU A 214 0.68 7.39 15.72
CA GLU A 214 0.45 7.61 17.16
C GLU A 214 -0.53 8.76 17.45
N ALA A 215 -1.19 9.31 16.42
CA ALA A 215 -2.16 10.39 16.54
C ALA A 215 -3.43 10.09 15.74
N CYS A 216 -4.54 10.73 16.14
CA CYS A 216 -5.76 10.80 15.35
C CYS A 216 -5.44 11.60 14.08
N GLY A 217 -5.68 11.01 12.91
CA GLY A 217 -5.36 11.69 11.66
C GLY A 217 -5.01 10.73 10.55
N GLY A 218 -6.01 10.41 9.74
CA GLY A 218 -5.84 9.65 8.52
C GLY A 218 -7.17 9.26 7.92
N GLY A 219 -7.12 8.35 6.96
CA GLY A 219 -8.34 7.90 6.32
C GLY A 219 -8.13 7.06 5.08
N PHE A 220 -9.25 6.58 4.58
CA PHE A 220 -9.33 5.98 3.26
C PHE A 220 -9.47 7.10 2.22
N ILE A 221 -8.55 7.14 1.26
CA ILE A 221 -8.60 8.04 0.12
C ILE A 221 -8.93 7.23 -1.13
N PHE A 222 -9.93 7.70 -1.89
CA PHE A 222 -10.40 7.01 -3.09
C PHE A 222 -10.99 7.95 -4.12
N TRP A 223 -10.89 7.55 -5.38
CA TRP A 223 -11.55 8.23 -6.48
C TRP A 223 -13.03 7.84 -6.54
N LYS A 224 -13.95 8.79 -6.65
CA LYS A 224 -15.38 8.54 -6.93
C LYS A 224 -16.03 9.82 -7.42
N ASP A 225 -16.96 9.70 -8.38
CA ASP A 225 -17.70 10.83 -8.95
C ASP A 225 -16.77 11.92 -9.49
N ASN A 226 -15.69 11.50 -10.16
CA ASN A 226 -14.64 12.35 -10.75
C ASN A 226 -13.89 13.25 -9.76
N LYS A 227 -13.78 12.85 -8.49
CA LYS A 227 -12.99 13.55 -7.48
C LYS A 227 -12.38 12.59 -6.47
N TRP A 228 -11.37 13.07 -5.75
CA TRP A 228 -10.87 12.41 -4.55
C TRP A 228 -11.83 12.60 -3.39
N ASN A 229 -12.03 11.53 -2.62
CA ASN A 229 -12.85 11.51 -1.42
C ASN A 229 -12.00 10.97 -0.27
N TRP A 230 -12.27 11.43 0.95
CA TRP A 230 -11.60 11.03 2.17
C TRP A 230 -12.64 10.53 3.16
N LEU A 231 -12.44 9.33 3.73
CA LEU A 231 -13.21 8.84 4.87
C LEU A 231 -12.30 8.79 6.09
N GLN A 232 -12.57 9.67 7.06
CA GLN A 232 -11.74 9.86 8.24
C GLN A 232 -11.60 8.57 9.04
N GLN A 233 -10.37 8.25 9.42
CA GLN A 233 -10.06 7.28 10.47
C GLN A 233 -9.32 8.00 11.60
N GLU A 234 -9.79 7.80 12.84
CA GLU A 234 -9.14 8.19 14.09
C GLU A 234 -8.74 6.99 14.95
#